data_AF-A0A8T9DKW7-F1
#
_entry.id   AF-A0A8T9DKW7-F1
#
_cell.length_a   1.000
_cell.length_b   1.000
_cell.length_c   1.000
_cell.angle_alpha   90.00
_cell.angle_beta   90.00
_cell.angle_gamma   90.00
#
_symmetry.space_group_name_H-M   'P 1'
#
loop_
_entity.id
_entity.type
_entity.pdbx_description
1 polymer ?
#
loop_
_entity_poly.entity_id
_entity_poly.type
_entity_poly.pdbx_seq_one_letter_code
_entity_poly.pdbx_strand_id
1 'polypeptide(L)' 'MARAALNWSLADLSKAAGVHRNTVSNFETGRYGGSAEAVDAIRAALESAGVEFIPENGGGAGVRLRKE' A
#
# COMPACT_ATOMS: atom_id res chain seq x y z
N MET A 1 -3.03 7.22 2.67
CA MET A 1 -1.82 6.57 2.11
C MET A 1 -1.20 5.67 3.16
N ALA A 2 -1.07 4.36 2.90
CA ALA A 2 -0.56 3.38 3.86
C ALA A 2 0.94 3.54 4.17
N ARG A 3 1.77 3.97 3.21
CA ARG A 3 3.22 4.20 3.46
C ARG A 3 3.53 5.27 4.51
N ALA A 4 2.63 6.24 4.68
CA ALA A 4 2.79 7.30 5.67
C ALA A 4 2.73 6.74 7.10
N ALA A 5 1.93 5.69 7.32
CA ALA A 5 1.82 5.02 8.62
C ALA A 5 3.10 4.25 9.00
N LEU A 6 3.90 3.83 8.01
CA LEU A 6 5.17 3.13 8.18
C LEU A 6 6.40 4.06 8.09
N ASN A 7 6.18 5.37 7.88
CA ASN A 7 7.23 6.33 7.53
C ASN A 7 8.09 5.89 6.32
N TRP A 8 7.47 5.19 5.36
CA TRP A 8 8.14 4.68 4.16
C TRP A 8 8.15 5.70 3.03
N SER A 9 9.28 5.79 2.34
CA SER A 9 9.38 6.50 1.07
C SER A 9 8.83 5.64 -0.08
N LEU A 10 8.64 6.24 -1.26
CA LEU A 10 8.35 5.50 -2.49
C LEU A 10 9.43 4.45 -2.81
N ALA A 11 10.68 4.64 -2.35
CA ALA A 11 11.76 3.65 -2.50
C ALA A 11 11.45 2.38 -1.72
N ASP A 12 11.05 2.59 -0.48
CA ASP A 12 10.93 1.53 0.51
C ASP A 12 9.76 0.64 0.14
N LEU A 13 8.63 1.26 -0.23
CA LEU A 13 7.47 0.52 -0.74
C LEU A 13 7.77 -0.20 -2.06
N SER A 14 8.49 0.45 -2.98
CA SER A 14 8.91 -0.18 -4.25
C SER A 14 9.80 -1.40 -4.00
N LYS A 15 10.76 -1.30 -3.07
CA LYS A 15 11.67 -2.38 -2.70
C LYS A 15 10.94 -3.52 -1.98
N ALA A 16 10.06 -3.18 -1.04
CA ALA A 16 9.31 -4.16 -0.25
C ALA A 16 8.29 -4.92 -1.10
N ALA A 17 7.61 -4.25 -2.03
CA ALA A 17 6.63 -4.86 -2.92
C ALA A 17 7.24 -5.50 -4.17
N GLY A 18 8.52 -5.24 -4.48
CA GLY A 18 9.14 -5.66 -5.74
C GLY A 18 8.53 -4.98 -6.98
N VAL A 19 7.79 -3.88 -6.79
CA VAL A 19 7.08 -3.15 -7.83
C VAL A 19 7.88 -1.92 -8.23
N HIS A 20 7.93 -1.60 -9.52
CA HIS A 20 8.65 -0.42 -10.01
C HIS A 20 8.09 0.88 -9.39
N ARG A 21 8.97 1.81 -8.99
CA ARG A 21 8.60 3.09 -8.36
C ARG A 21 7.51 3.86 -9.12
N ASN A 22 7.57 3.85 -10.45
CA ASN A 22 6.59 4.56 -11.27
C ASN A 22 5.17 3.98 -11.12
N THR A 23 5.06 2.66 -11.00
CA THR A 23 3.79 1.96 -10.74
C THR A 23 3.24 2.34 -9.38
N VAL A 24 4.10 2.39 -8.35
CA VAL A 24 3.69 2.83 -7.00
C VAL A 24 3.21 4.29 -7.03
N SER A 25 3.93 5.18 -7.69
CA SER A 25 3.54 6.60 -7.85
C SER A 25 2.20 6.75 -8.61
N ASN A 26 2.02 6.00 -9.70
CA ASN A 26 0.77 6.02 -10.47
C ASN A 26 -0.41 5.48 -9.67
N PHE A 27 -0.18 4.48 -8.82
CA PHE A 27 -1.16 3.95 -7.89
C PHE A 27 -1.57 4.99 -6.83
N GLU A 28 -0.59 5.67 -6.21
CA GLU A 28 -0.87 6.71 -5.20
C GLU A 28 -1.56 7.95 -5.76
N THR A 29 -1.32 8.27 -7.03
CA THR A 29 -1.92 9.43 -7.71
C THR A 29 -3.25 9.11 -8.39
N GLY A 30 -3.72 7.85 -8.33
CA GLY A 30 -4.97 7.42 -8.96
C GLY A 30 -4.96 7.48 -10.49
N ARG A 31 -3.78 7.71 -11.11
CA ARG A 31 -3.63 7.78 -12.57
C ARG A 31 -3.72 6.41 -13.24
N TYR A 32 -3.35 5.35 -12.51
CA TYR A 32 -3.42 3.97 -13.00
C TYR A 32 -3.54 3.01 -11.82
N GLY A 33 -4.48 2.08 -11.88
CA GLY A 33 -4.73 1.10 -10.80
C GLY A 33 -3.63 0.06 -10.59
N GLY A 34 -2.61 0.00 -11.48
CA GLY A 34 -1.63 -1.09 -11.51
C GLY A 34 -2.21 -2.37 -12.13
N SER A 35 -1.37 -3.37 -12.39
CA SER A 35 -1.86 -4.73 -12.63
C SER A 35 -2.36 -5.32 -11.32
N ALA A 36 -3.30 -6.28 -11.37
CA ALA A 36 -3.80 -6.97 -10.18
C ALA A 36 -2.63 -7.54 -9.33
N GLU A 37 -1.62 -8.10 -10.00
CA GLU A 37 -0.40 -8.61 -9.36
C GLU A 37 0.38 -7.52 -8.61
N ALA A 38 0.49 -6.32 -9.17
CA ALA A 38 1.17 -5.20 -8.51
C ALA A 38 0.39 -4.70 -7.29
N VAL A 39 -0.94 -4.69 -7.37
CA VAL A 39 -1.81 -4.32 -6.23
C VAL A 39 -1.67 -5.33 -5.10
N ASP A 40 -1.70 -6.63 -5.43
CA ASP A 40 -1.53 -7.70 -4.45
C ASP A 40 -0.14 -7.67 -3.82
N ALA A 41 0.91 -7.43 -4.61
CA ALA A 41 2.28 -7.30 -4.09
C ALA A 41 2.43 -6.10 -3.15
N ILE A 42 1.83 -4.95 -3.49
CA ILE A 42 1.82 -3.75 -2.64
C ILE A 42 1.05 -4.01 -1.34
N ARG A 43 -0.12 -4.67 -1.42
CA ARG A 43 -0.91 -5.04 -0.24
C ARG A 43 -0.12 -5.97 0.68
N ALA A 44 0.42 -7.06 0.15
CA ALA A 44 1.19 -8.04 0.91
C ALA A 44 2.43 -7.44 1.58
N ALA A 45 3.13 -6.52 0.91
CA ALA A 45 4.29 -5.82 1.48
C ALA A 45 3.90 -4.94 2.68
N LEU A 46 2.78 -4.24 2.59
CA LEU A 46 2.27 -3.39 3.65
C LEU A 46 1.74 -4.22 4.84
N GLU A 47 1.04 -5.32 4.56
CA GLU A 47 0.57 -6.26 5.58
C GLU A 47 1.72 -6.94 6.33
N SER A 48 2.76 -7.36 5.60
CA SER A 48 3.98 -7.92 6.20
C SER A 48 4.72 -6.91 7.08
N ALA A 49 4.58 -5.62 6.80
CA ALA A 49 5.15 -4.54 7.60
C ALA A 49 4.25 -4.08 8.75
N GLY A 50 3.10 -4.74 8.97
CA GLY A 50 2.21 -4.48 10.11
C GLY A 50 1.04 -3.53 9.82
N VAL A 51 0.79 -3.19 8.55
CA VAL A 51 -0.41 -2.45 8.14
C VAL A 51 -1.57 -3.40 7.95
N GLU A 52 -2.69 -3.16 8.63
CA GLU A 52 -3.91 -3.93 8.39
C GLU A 52 -4.86 -3.15 7.50
N PHE A 53 -5.21 -3.71 6.33
CA PHE A 53 -6.24 -3.16 5.47
C PHE A 53 -7.60 -3.62 5.97
N ILE A 54 -8.39 -2.68 6.49
CA ILE A 54 -9.75 -2.97 6.93
C ILE A 54 -10.67 -2.83 5.72
N PRO A 55 -11.39 -3.89 5.31
CA PRO A 55 -12.37 -3.78 4.23
C PRO A 55 -13.46 -2.79 4.62
N GLU A 56 -13.96 -2.05 3.62
CA GLU A 56 -14.88 -0.95 3.82
C GLU A 56 -16.25 -1.46 4.32
N ASN A 57 -16.47 -1.39 5.63
CA ASN A 57 -17.77 -1.69 6.26
C ASN A 57 -18.67 -0.43 6.29
N GLY A 58 -18.85 0.22 5.13
CA GLY A 58 -19.84 1.29 4.93
C GLY A 58 -19.44 2.73 5.30
N GLY A 59 -18.16 3.02 5.56
CA GLY A 59 -17.69 4.36 5.97
C GLY A 59 -16.50 4.95 5.20
N GLY A 60 -16.08 4.31 4.10
CA GLY A 60 -14.90 4.69 3.32
C GLY A 60 -13.61 3.92 3.70
N ALA A 61 -12.76 3.64 2.72
CA ALA A 61 -11.50 2.90 2.86
C ALA A 61 -10.54 3.57 3.87
N GLY A 62 -10.25 2.88 4.98
CA GLY A 62 -9.37 3.33 6.05
C GLY A 62 -8.14 2.44 6.25
N VAL A 63 -7.07 2.99 6.83
CA VAL A 63 -5.84 2.26 7.20
C VAL A 63 -5.67 2.34 8.71
N ARG A 64 -5.49 1.19 9.38
CA ARG A 64 -5.25 1.12 10.83
C ARG A 64 -3.91 0.46 11.12
N LEU A 65 -3.12 1.07 12.00
CA LEU A 65 -1.93 0.44 12.57
C LEU A 65 -2.36 -0.54 13.67
N ARG A 66 -1.82 -1.77 13.62
CA ARG A 66 -2.02 -2.75 14.69
C ARG A 66 -1.33 -2.23 15.96
N LYS A 67 -2.07 -2.14 17.06
CA LYS A 67 -1.49 -1.95 18.39
C LYS A 67 -1.12 -3.32 18.95
N GLU A 68 0.01 -3.35 19.64
CA GLU A 68 0.58 -4.48 20.37
C GLU A 68 -0.46 -5.31 21.14
#